data_AF-A0A376RQZ2-F1
#
_entry.id   AF-A0A376RQZ2-F1
#
_cell.length_a   1.000
_cell.length_b   1.000
_cell.length_c   1.000
_cell.angle_alpha   90.00
_cell.angle_beta   90.00
_cell.angle_gamma   90.00
#
_symmetry.space_group_name_H-M   'P 1'
#
loop_
_entity.id
_entity.type
_entity.pdbx_description
1 polymer ?
#
loop_
_entity_poly.entity_id
_entity_poly.type
_entity_poly.pdbx_seq_one_letter_code
_entity_poly.pdbx_strand_id
1 'polypeptide(L)' 'MLSFELDGDEQTLRRFLGGLSLFTLAESLGGVESLISHAATMTHAGMAPEARAAAGISETLLRISTGIEDGEI' A
#
# COMPACT_ATOMS: atom_id res chain seq x y z
N MET A 1 -2.57 11.52 1.54
CA MET A 1 -2.85 10.09 1.34
C MET A 1 -3.21 9.86 -0.11
N LEU A 2 -2.62 8.84 -0.72
CA LEU A 2 -2.89 8.44 -2.10
C LEU A 2 -2.88 6.91 -2.20
N SER A 3 -3.64 6.37 -3.14
CA SER A 3 -3.61 4.96 -3.49
C SER A 3 -3.42 4.77 -4.99
N PHE A 4 -2.76 3.69 -5.37
CA PHE A 4 -2.56 3.31 -6.76
C PHE A 4 -2.55 1.79 -6.89
N GLU A 5 -2.83 1.31 -8.09
CA GLU A 5 -2.74 -0.11 -8.43
C GLU A 5 -1.45 -0.35 -9.21
N LEU A 6 -0.80 -1.46 -8.90
CA LEU A 6 0.32 -1.94 -9.69
C LEU A 6 -0.21 -2.78 -10.85
N ASP A 7 0.22 -2.48 -12.07
CA ASP A 7 -0.02 -3.36 -13.22
C ASP A 7 0.91 -4.58 -13.13
N GLY A 8 0.37 -5.70 -12.65
CA GLY A 8 1.12 -6.91 -12.42
C GLY A 8 0.42 -7.86 -11.46
N ASP A 9 1.15 -8.90 -11.06
CA ASP A 9 0.69 -9.93 -10.14
C ASP A 9 1.28 -9.78 -8.73
N GLU A 10 0.98 -10.75 -7.87
CA GLU A 10 1.51 -10.79 -6.50
C GLU A 10 3.04 -10.80 -6.46
N GLN A 11 3.70 -11.47 -7.42
CA GLN A 11 5.16 -11.49 -7.49
C GLN A 11 5.72 -10.10 -7.80
N THR A 12 5.08 -9.38 -8.71
CA THR A 12 5.42 -8.00 -9.07
C THR A 12 5.24 -7.06 -7.87
N LEU A 13 4.13 -7.20 -7.14
CA LEU A 13 3.86 -6.47 -5.90
C LEU A 13 4.92 -6.72 -4.83
N ARG A 14 5.26 -7.98 -4.57
CA ARG A 14 6.30 -8.37 -3.59
C ARG A 14 7.66 -7.80 -3.97
N ARG A 15 8.01 -7.84 -5.26
CA ARG A 15 9.26 -7.26 -5.77
C ARG A 15 9.31 -5.74 -5.61
N PHE A 16 8.21 -5.05 -5.93
CA PHE A 16 8.10 -3.60 -5.76
C PHE A 16 8.28 -3.22 -4.28
N LEU A 17 7.51 -3.84 -3.38
CA LEU A 17 7.60 -3.57 -1.94
C LEU A 17 8.98 -3.90 -1.36
N GLY A 18 9.59 -5.00 -1.79
CA GLY A 18 10.94 -5.39 -1.35
C GLY A 18 12.06 -4.49 -1.86
N GLY A 19 11.80 -3.63 -2.85
CA GLY A 19 12.76 -2.67 -3.39
C GLY A 19 12.70 -1.29 -2.74
N LEU A 20 11.74 -1.03 -1.84
CA LEU A 20 11.57 0.27 -1.20
C LEU A 20 12.55 0.40 -0.03
N SER A 21 13.30 1.51 -0.02
CA SER A 21 14.20 1.88 1.08
C SER A 21 13.65 2.99 1.98
N LEU A 22 12.83 3.88 1.41
CA LEU A 22 12.25 5.03 2.13
C LEU A 22 10.92 4.69 2.81
N PHE A 23 10.05 3.93 2.13
CA PHE A 23 8.73 3.61 2.63
C PHE A 23 8.76 2.35 3.50
N THR A 24 8.26 2.46 4.73
CA THR A 24 8.08 1.29 5.62
C THR A 24 6.75 0.60 5.33
N LEU A 25 6.74 -0.73 5.21
CA LEU A 25 5.52 -1.52 5.07
C LEU A 25 4.79 -1.61 6.44
N ALA A 26 3.72 -0.84 6.63
CA ALA A 26 2.95 -0.80 7.88
C ALA A 26 1.51 -0.29 7.68
N GLU A 27 0.61 -0.63 8.59
CA GLU A 27 -0.83 -0.34 8.49
C GLU A 27 -1.24 1.10 8.85
N SER A 28 -0.42 1.78 9.65
CA SER A 28 -0.72 3.13 10.16
C SER A 28 -0.62 4.21 9.06
N LEU A 29 -0.96 5.45 9.40
CA LEU A 29 -0.89 6.61 8.51
C LEU A 29 -0.74 7.91 9.29
N GLY A 30 -0.27 8.97 8.60
CA GLY A 30 -0.19 10.33 9.14
C GLY A 30 1.01 10.61 10.04
N GLY A 31 1.97 9.68 10.11
CA GLY A 31 3.26 9.87 10.77
C GLY A 31 4.18 10.82 10.01
N VAL A 32 5.33 11.12 10.62
CA VAL A 32 6.41 11.88 9.96
C VAL A 32 7.19 11.00 8.98
N GLU A 33 7.14 9.70 9.20
CA GLU A 33 7.71 8.65 8.36
C GLU A 33 6.75 8.25 7.23
N SER A 34 7.33 7.97 6.07
CA SER A 34 6.62 7.45 4.91
C SER A 34 6.25 5.98 5.08
N LEU A 35 4.96 5.68 4.96
CA LEU A 35 4.40 4.33 5.08
C LEU A 35 3.72 3.89 3.79
N ILE A 36 3.82 2.60 3.49
CA ILE A 36 3.06 1.93 2.44
C ILE A 36 2.35 0.71 3.01
N SER A 37 1.15 0.40 2.50
CA SER A 37 0.40 -0.79 2.91
C SER A 37 -0.30 -1.45 1.72
N HIS A 38 -0.34 -2.78 1.70
CA HIS A 38 -1.19 -3.55 0.80
C HIS A 38 -2.61 -3.62 1.37
N ALA A 39 -3.57 -2.97 0.72
CA ALA A 39 -4.89 -2.77 1.29
C ALA A 39 -5.63 -4.09 1.57
N ALA A 40 -5.57 -5.04 0.62
CA ALA A 40 -6.31 -6.29 0.68
C ALA A 40 -5.85 -7.25 1.78
N THR A 41 -4.56 -7.31 2.09
CA THR A 41 -4.00 -8.27 3.08
C THR A 41 -3.69 -7.66 4.45
N MET A 42 -3.75 -6.33 4.57
CA MET A 42 -3.44 -5.62 5.81
C MET A 42 -4.69 -4.88 6.32
N THR A 43 -4.77 -3.57 6.06
CA THR A 43 -5.80 -2.68 6.62
C THR A 43 -7.25 -3.09 6.36
N HIS A 44 -7.52 -3.82 5.27
CA HIS A 44 -8.86 -4.31 4.91
C HIS A 44 -8.95 -5.84 4.85
N ALA A 45 -8.00 -6.56 5.45
CA ALA A 45 -7.98 -8.02 5.48
C ALA A 45 -9.24 -8.63 6.11
N GLY A 46 -9.88 -7.90 7.04
CA GLY A 46 -11.12 -8.33 7.71
C GLY A 46 -12.38 -8.22 6.85
N MET A 47 -12.32 -7.57 5.68
CA MET A 47 -13.46 -7.51 4.76
C MET A 47 -13.54 -8.80 3.94
N ALA A 48 -14.77 -9.30 3.73
CA ALA A 48 -15.02 -10.38 2.77
C ALA A 48 -14.52 -9.98 1.36
N PRO A 49 -14.02 -10.92 0.54
CA PRO A 49 -13.51 -10.60 -0.80
C PRO A 49 -14.49 -9.82 -1.67
N GLU A 50 -15.78 -10.17 -1.63
CA GLU A 50 -16.83 -9.50 -2.40
C GLU A 50 -17.06 -8.06 -1.91
N ALA A 51 -16.94 -7.83 -0.60
CA ALA A 51 -17.05 -6.49 -0.01
C ALA A 51 -15.84 -5.62 -0.39
N ARG A 52 -14.63 -6.21 -0.45
CA ARG A 52 -13.43 -5.51 -0.94
C ARG A 52 -13.58 -5.10 -2.40
N ALA A 53 -14.01 -6.04 -3.25
CA ALA A 53 -14.25 -5.78 -4.67
C ALA A 53 -15.30 -4.68 -4.88
N ALA A 54 -16.41 -4.72 -4.13
CA ALA A 54 -17.45 -3.69 -4.18
C ALA A 54 -16.95 -2.30 -3.72
N ALA A 55 -15.98 -2.25 -2.81
CA ALA A 55 -15.33 -1.04 -2.36
C ALA A 55 -14.19 -0.56 -3.28
N GLY A 56 -13.90 -1.28 -4.38
CA GLY A 56 -12.78 -0.97 -5.28
C GLY A 56 -11.40 -1.31 -4.71
N ILE A 57 -11.34 -2.22 -3.72
CA ILE A 57 -10.08 -2.68 -3.13
C ILE A 57 -9.63 -3.91 -3.91
N SER A 58 -8.78 -3.68 -4.91
CA SER A 58 -8.16 -4.76 -5.68
C SER A 58 -7.05 -5.45 -4.90
N GLU A 59 -6.68 -6.65 -5.37
CA GLU A 59 -5.57 -7.43 -4.81
C GLU A 59 -4.19 -6.82 -5.10
N THR A 60 -4.11 -5.76 -5.92
CA THR A 60 -2.86 -5.01 -6.20
C THR A 60 -2.90 -3.57 -5.68
N LEU A 61 -3.93 -3.19 -4.92
CA LEU A 61 -4.09 -1.84 -4.39
C LEU A 61 -3.07 -1.56 -3.27
N LEU A 62 -2.20 -0.58 -3.52
CA LEU A 62 -1.25 -0.04 -2.56
C LEU A 62 -1.72 1.33 -2.08
N ARG A 63 -1.62 1.56 -0.77
CA ARG A 63 -1.91 2.86 -0.13
C ARG A 63 -0.63 3.46 0.41
N ILE A 64 -0.38 4.72 0.09
CA ILE A 64 0.74 5.52 0.58
C ILE A 64 0.26 6.55 1.61
N SER A 65 0.96 6.57 2.74
CA SER A 65 1.05 7.70 3.66
C SER A 65 2.41 8.37 3.46
N THR A 66 2.44 9.50 2.76
CA THR A 66 3.65 10.29 2.57
C THR A 66 4.03 10.94 3.90
N GLY A 67 5.26 10.69 4.35
CA GLY A 67 5.88 11.38 5.48
C GLY A 67 6.36 12.77 5.09
N ILE A 68 7.33 13.27 5.86
CA ILE A 68 7.93 14.61 5.67
C ILE A 68 9.41 14.54 5.29
N GLU A 69 9.85 13.43 4.71
CA GLU A 69 11.19 13.29 4.15
C GLU A 69 11.44 14.27 2.98
N ASP A 70 12.71 14.53 2.66
CA ASP A 70 13.06 15.40 1.54
C ASP A 70 12.62 14.78 0.21
N GLY A 71 12.01 15.61 -0.65
CA GLY A 71 11.36 15.16 -1.88
C GLY A 71 12.29 14.90 -3.06
N GLU A 72 13.58 15.22 -2.94
CA GLU A 72 14.59 15.12 -4.01
C GLU A 72 15.63 14.00 -3.76
N ILE A 73 15.41 13.15 -2.74
CA ILE A 73 16.28 12.00 -2.40
C ILE A 73 16.25 10.93 -3.50
#